data_AF-K7QD12-F1
#
_entry.id   AF-K7QD12-F1
#
_cell.length_a   1.000
_cell.length_b   1.000
_cell.length_c   1.000
_cell.angle_alpha   90.00
_cell.angle_beta   90.00
_cell.angle_gamma   90.00
#
_symmetry.space_group_name_H-M   'P 1'
#
loop_
_entity.id
_entity.type
_entity.pdbx_description
1 polymer ?
#
loop_
_entity_poly.entity_id
_entity_poly.type
_entity_poly.pdbx_seq_one_letter_code
_entity_poly.pdbx_strand_id
1 'polypeptide(L)' 'RLIEYAANQFLPLILVCASGGAVMQEGSLCLWQMAKISAALYDYHSHKKLFYVSILTSPTTGGVTASFGMLG' A
#
# COMPACT_ATOMS: atom_id res chain seq x y z
N ARG A 1 2.18 -3.84 -9.32
CA ARG A 1 2.36 -5.27 -9.67
C ARG A 1 1.41 -6.18 -8.89
N LEU A 2 1.61 -6.48 -7.60
CA LEU A 2 0.70 -7.40 -6.88
C LEU A 2 -0.75 -6.87 -6.83
N ILE A 3 -0.92 -5.56 -6.59
CA ILE A 3 -2.23 -4.87 -6.60
C ILE A 3 -2.91 -4.98 -7.96
N GLU A 4 -2.19 -4.74 -9.07
CA GLU A 4 -2.74 -4.83 -10.44
C GLU A 4 -3.14 -6.28 -10.79
N TYR A 5 -2.36 -7.25 -10.34
CA TYR A 5 -2.68 -8.67 -10.55
C TYR A 5 -3.95 -9.06 -9.79
N ALA A 6 -4.05 -8.70 -8.52
CA ALA A 6 -5.25 -8.91 -7.71
C ALA A 6 -6.46 -8.16 -8.29
N ALA A 7 -6.26 -6.95 -8.83
CA ALA A 7 -7.29 -6.19 -9.52
C ALA A 7 -7.82 -6.98 -10.72
N ASN A 8 -6.93 -7.47 -11.59
CA ASN A 8 -7.32 -8.19 -12.81
C ASN A 8 -8.01 -9.52 -12.51
N GLN A 9 -7.56 -10.24 -11.48
CA GLN A 9 -8.11 -11.54 -11.09
C GLN A 9 -9.29 -11.44 -10.11
N PHE A 10 -9.71 -10.23 -9.71
CA PHE A 10 -10.76 -9.99 -8.72
C PHE A 10 -10.55 -10.75 -7.40
N LEU A 11 -9.29 -10.80 -6.95
CA LEU A 11 -8.91 -11.50 -5.72
C LEU A 11 -8.80 -10.51 -4.55
N PRO A 12 -9.15 -10.93 -3.32
CA PRO A 12 -8.94 -10.12 -2.12
C PRO A 12 -7.44 -9.92 -1.87
N LEU A 13 -7.08 -8.75 -1.34
CA LEU A 13 -5.69 -8.34 -1.16
C LEU A 13 -5.38 -8.19 0.34
N ILE A 14 -4.37 -8.90 0.83
CA ILE A 14 -3.90 -8.76 2.21
C ILE A 14 -2.50 -8.17 2.17
N LEU A 15 -2.32 -7.00 2.80
CA LEU A 15 -1.06 -6.29 2.89
C LEU A 15 -0.55 -6.36 4.32
N VAL A 16 0.47 -7.19 4.57
CA VAL A 16 1.18 -7.17 5.84
C VAL A 16 2.27 -6.11 5.77
N CYS A 17 2.07 -5.04 6.53
CA CYS A 17 3.01 -3.93 6.59
C CYS A 17 3.90 -4.11 7.81
N ALA A 18 5.21 -4.24 7.57
CA ALA A 18 6.25 -4.16 8.59
C ALA A 18 7.34 -3.22 8.04
N SER A 19 7.39 -1.99 8.53
CA SER A 19 8.37 -1.00 8.07
C SER A 19 8.71 0.01 9.16
N GLY A 20 10.01 0.20 9.39
CA GLY A 20 10.53 1.23 10.29
C GLY A 20 10.40 2.67 9.74
N GLY A 21 9.97 2.86 8.49
CA GLY A 21 9.84 4.18 7.87
C GLY A 21 10.25 4.19 6.40
N ALA A 22 10.34 5.39 5.82
CA ALA A 22 10.91 5.57 4.50
C ALA A 22 12.44 5.42 4.56
N VAL A 23 13.03 4.73 3.57
CA VAL A 23 14.49 4.55 3.49
C VAL A 23 15.12 5.87 3.04
N MET A 24 15.62 6.65 4.01
CA MET A 24 16.10 8.02 3.78
C MET A 24 17.28 8.12 2.80
N GLN A 25 17.98 7.01 2.57
CA GLN A 25 19.07 6.90 1.58
C GLN A 25 18.57 7.04 0.13
N GLU A 26 17.32 6.65 -0.15
CA GLU A 26 16.73 6.82 -1.49
C GLU A 26 16.13 8.21 -1.70
N GLY A 27 16.11 9.07 -0.66
CA GLY A 27 15.63 10.44 -0.75
C GLY A 27 14.19 10.52 -1.27
N SER A 28 13.97 11.32 -2.32
CA SER A 28 12.64 11.57 -2.91
C SER A 28 12.03 10.36 -3.63
N LEU A 29 12.84 9.37 -4.01
CA LEU A 29 12.35 8.15 -4.68
C LEU A 29 11.47 7.31 -3.75
N CYS A 30 11.80 7.24 -2.46
CA CYS A 30 10.96 6.60 -1.46
C CYS A 30 9.55 7.20 -1.42
N LEU A 31 9.43 8.52 -1.55
CA LEU A 31 8.13 9.19 -1.54
C LEU A 31 7.30 8.86 -2.78
N TRP A 32 7.94 8.84 -3.96
CA TRP A 32 7.27 8.52 -5.22
C TRP A 32 6.75 7.08 -5.26
N GLN A 33 7.52 6.13 -4.71
CA GLN A 33 7.07 4.74 -4.59
C GLN A 33 5.81 4.62 -3.72
N MET A 34 5.74 5.37 -2.61
CA MET A 34 4.56 5.38 -1.75
C MET A 34 3.34 5.97 -2.46
N ALA A 35 3.51 7.09 -3.17
CA ALA A 35 2.44 7.69 -3.97
C ALA A 35 1.91 6.73 -5.04
N LYS A 36 2.80 5.98 -5.71
CA LYS A 36 2.43 4.98 -6.72
C LYS A 36 1.60 3.84 -6.14
N ILE A 37 1.98 3.34 -4.95
CA ILE A 37 1.25 2.27 -4.27
C ILE A 37 -0.13 2.77 -3.82
N SER A 38 -0.21 3.98 -3.26
CA SER A 38 -1.49 4.59 -2.86
C SER A 38 -2.43 4.80 -4.04
N ALA A 39 -1.93 5.29 -5.18
CA ALA A 39 -2.75 5.47 -6.38
C ALA A 39 -3.31 4.14 -6.91
N ALA A 40 -2.47 3.10 -7.00
CA ALA A 40 -2.91 1.78 -7.43
C ALA A 40 -3.96 1.17 -6.49
N LEU A 41 -3.86 1.40 -5.19
CA LEU A 41 -4.86 0.97 -4.21
C LEU A 41 -6.16 1.76 -4.30
N TYR A 42 -6.07 3.07 -4.54
CA TYR A 42 -7.24 3.90 -4.76
C TYR A 42 -8.03 3.40 -5.99
N ASP A 43 -7.35 3.11 -7.09
CA ASP A 43 -7.98 2.56 -8.29
C ASP A 43 -8.56 1.16 -8.02
N TYR A 44 -7.86 0.32 -7.26
CA TYR A 44 -8.34 -1.00 -6.84
C TYR A 44 -9.64 -0.90 -6.03
N HIS A 45 -9.72 0.03 -5.08
CA HIS A 45 -10.93 0.25 -4.28
C HIS A 45 -12.06 0.88 -5.10
N SER A 46 -11.77 1.94 -5.86
CA SER A 46 -12.74 2.72 -6.63
C SER A 46 -13.37 1.93 -7.78
N HIS A 47 -12.55 1.25 -8.60
CA HIS A 47 -13.03 0.55 -9.78
C HIS A 47 -13.55 -0.85 -9.49
N LYS A 48 -12.94 -1.57 -8.55
CA LYS A 48 -13.24 -2.99 -8.34
C LYS A 48 -14.05 -3.25 -7.07
N LYS A 49 -14.14 -2.30 -6.13
CA LYS A 49 -14.81 -2.45 -4.81
C LYS A 49 -14.43 -3.73 -4.08
N LEU A 50 -13.19 -4.17 -4.29
CA LEU A 50 -12.68 -5.41 -3.72
C LEU A 50 -12.17 -5.17 -2.31
N PHE A 51 -12.34 -6.18 -1.46
CA PHE A 51 -11.91 -6.13 -0.07
C PHE A 51 -10.39 -6.20 0.00
N TYR A 52 -9.80 -5.22 0.67
CA TYR A 52 -8.39 -5.26 1.02
C TYR A 52 -8.22 -5.07 2.52
N VAL A 53 -7.24 -5.74 3.11
CA VAL A 53 -6.92 -5.65 4.53
C VAL A 53 -5.45 -5.31 4.68
N SER A 54 -5.16 -4.20 5.35
CA SER A 54 -3.83 -3.88 5.83
C SER A 54 -3.64 -4.42 7.25
N ILE A 55 -2.70 -5.34 7.42
CA ILE A 55 -2.26 -5.82 8.74
C ILE A 55 -1.01 -5.02 9.10
N LEU A 56 -1.16 -4.09 10.03
CA LEU A 56 -0.06 -3.29 10.56
C LEU A 56 0.65 -4.10 11.66
N THR A 57 1.88 -4.54 11.42
CA THR A 57 2.68 -5.26 12.41
C THR A 57 3.80 -4.35 12.96
N SER A 58 4.06 -4.42 14.27
CA SER A 58 5.12 -3.61 14.87
C SER A 58 6.49 -4.14 14.43
N PRO A 59 7.39 -3.32 13.85
CA PRO A 59 7.31 -1.86 13.72
C PRO A 59 6.66 -1.40 12.40
N THR A 60 5.57 -0.62 12.48
CA THR A 60 5.02 0.17 11.38
C THR A 60 5.02 1.64 11.75
N THR A 61 6.04 2.36 11.32
CA THR A 61 6.22 3.79 11.60
C THR A 61 6.34 4.59 10.31
N GLY A 62 5.89 5.85 10.35
CA GLY A 62 6.07 6.80 9.25
C GLY A 62 5.10 6.62 8.08
N GLY A 63 5.62 6.65 6.86
CA GLY A 63 4.80 6.85 5.66
C GLY A 63 3.92 5.66 5.28
N VAL A 64 4.23 4.43 5.72
CA VAL A 64 3.42 3.24 5.38
C VAL A 64 2.07 3.27 6.11
N THR A 65 2.08 3.72 7.36
CA THR A 65 0.87 3.96 8.15
C THR A 65 0.05 5.12 7.56
N ALA A 66 0.70 6.20 7.12
CA ALA A 66 0.04 7.39 6.57
C ALA A 66 -0.44 7.25 5.10
N SER A 67 -0.21 6.10 4.47
CA SER A 67 -0.57 5.86 3.08
C SER A 67 -1.50 4.64 2.98
N PHE A 68 -1.04 3.58 2.32
CA PHE A 68 -1.84 2.38 2.08
C PHE A 68 -2.15 1.55 3.32
N GLY A 69 -1.47 1.79 4.44
CA GLY A 69 -1.78 1.14 5.70
C GLY A 69 -3.11 1.58 6.31
N MET A 70 -3.61 2.77 5.99
CA MET A 70 -4.79 3.39 6.64
C MET A 70 -5.84 3.92 5.67
N LEU A 71 -5.66 3.71 4.36
CA LEU A 71 -6.65 4.02 3.32
C LEU A 71 -7.82 3.00 3.30
N GLY A 72 -8.05 2.29 4.41
CA GLY A 72 -8.95 1.15 4.54
C GLY A 72 -10.40 1.58 4.70
#